data_AF-A0A3D0KLD6-F1
#
_entry.id   AF-A0A3D0KLD6-F1
#
_cell.length_a   1.000
_cell.length_b   1.000
_cell.length_c   1.000
_cell.angle_alpha   90.00
_cell.angle_beta   90.00
_cell.angle_gamma   90.00
#
_symmetry.space_group_name_H-M   'P 1'
#
loop_
_entity.id
_entity.type
_entity.pdbx_description
1 polymer ?
#
loop_
_entity_poly.entity_id
_entity_poly.type
_entity_poly.pdbx_seq_one_letter_code
_entity_poly.pdbx_strand_id
1 'polypeptide(L)'
;MARSGIQYSDVQQAIDTLLARGDTPSVQRIREVLGTGSFTTISEHFRNWRIEREQNRDVPPPKGVPEVIVNVATELWREAQEAANQALVHYREDANRQVESAQQEAAEALQQTANAEQRESALAEHLRHTEQRLETLNRELAASQASERQWQQQAEQANQDAKRYQQLLTQSEHDVASLKERFTEELQQRQAAWEQRLAQEEQRNEAAEGKLMALLDTLRQERAQEEKALQKRLLQFEQRSDSLAKELQLKKDTLQHYQLDNSSLQQRIDELERNNISLKELHSSLQSELDKAHQALEQQHKTALQDENWQQQLWQRMEALQAQLTALPETLSSQEKEDNPPNE
;
A
#
# COMPACT_ATOMS: atom_id res chain seq x y z
N MET A 1 88.48 -77.56 -124.65
CA MET A 1 87.46 -78.03 -123.69
C MET A 1 86.08 -77.71 -124.25
N ALA A 2 85.52 -78.62 -125.04
CA ALA A 2 84.15 -78.52 -125.52
C ALA A 2 83.22 -78.95 -124.37
N ARG A 3 82.23 -78.10 -124.07
CA ARG A 3 81.28 -78.28 -122.96
C ARG A 3 80.43 -79.53 -123.21
N SER A 4 80.37 -80.45 -122.25
CA SER A 4 79.42 -81.56 -122.27
C SER A 4 78.00 -80.99 -122.13
N GLY A 5 77.21 -81.01 -123.20
CA GLY A 5 75.78 -80.77 -123.11
C GLY A 5 75.10 -81.91 -122.34
N ILE A 6 74.14 -81.57 -121.47
CA ILE A 6 73.28 -82.55 -120.78
C ILE A 6 72.50 -83.35 -121.83
N GLN A 7 72.35 -84.66 -121.65
CA GLN A 7 71.52 -85.51 -122.51
C GLN A 7 70.08 -85.61 -121.97
N TYR A 8 69.14 -85.98 -122.85
CA TYR A 8 67.74 -86.19 -122.48
C TYR A 8 67.57 -87.23 -121.35
N SER A 9 68.36 -88.31 -121.37
CA SER A 9 68.34 -89.37 -120.34
C SER A 9 68.69 -88.87 -118.95
N ASP A 10 69.62 -87.90 -118.85
CA ASP A 10 70.04 -87.34 -117.57
C ASP A 10 68.88 -86.55 -116.95
N VAL A 11 68.16 -85.79 -117.78
CA VAL A 11 66.96 -85.05 -117.37
C VAL A 11 65.83 -86.00 -116.95
N GLN A 12 65.62 -87.12 -117.64
CA GLN A 12 64.64 -88.13 -117.24
C GLN A 12 64.95 -88.72 -115.85
N GLN A 13 66.20 -89.16 -115.61
CA GLN A 13 66.60 -89.71 -114.31
C GLN A 13 66.46 -88.70 -113.17
N ALA A 14 66.78 -87.43 -113.43
CA ALA A 14 66.60 -86.35 -112.46
C ALA A 14 65.11 -86.09 -112.14
N ILE A 15 64.20 -86.28 -113.09
CA ILE A 15 62.76 -86.16 -112.86
C ILE A 15 62.25 -87.36 -112.06
N ASP A 16 62.65 -88.58 -112.40
CA ASP A 16 62.23 -89.80 -111.71
C ASP A 16 62.67 -89.79 -110.24
N THR A 17 63.88 -89.31 -109.97
CA THR A 17 64.36 -89.13 -108.59
C THR A 17 63.58 -88.08 -107.80
N LEU A 18 63.07 -87.02 -108.45
CA LEU A 18 62.20 -86.04 -107.78
C LEU A 18 60.80 -86.60 -107.51
N LEU A 19 60.22 -87.32 -108.47
CA LEU A 19 58.90 -87.95 -108.30
C LEU A 19 58.92 -89.04 -107.23
N ALA A 20 59.98 -89.85 -107.16
CA ALA A 20 60.15 -90.86 -106.12
C ALA A 20 60.24 -90.25 -104.71
N ARG A 21 60.66 -88.98 -104.61
CA ARG A 21 60.70 -88.21 -103.35
C ARG A 21 59.38 -87.50 -103.05
N GLY A 22 58.40 -87.53 -103.95
CA GLY A 22 57.14 -86.79 -103.83
C GLY A 22 57.23 -85.31 -104.20
N ASP A 23 58.37 -84.86 -104.71
CA ASP A 23 58.60 -83.47 -105.12
C ASP A 23 58.08 -83.22 -106.54
N THR A 24 57.53 -82.03 -106.79
CA THR A 24 57.07 -81.66 -108.14
C THR A 24 58.26 -81.28 -109.03
N PRO A 25 58.46 -81.95 -110.19
CA PRO A 25 59.62 -81.66 -111.03
C PRO A 25 59.48 -80.27 -111.67
N SER A 26 60.46 -79.40 -111.42
CA SER A 26 60.60 -78.07 -112.03
C SER A 26 61.99 -77.93 -112.68
N VAL A 27 62.13 -77.08 -113.69
CA VAL A 27 63.41 -76.89 -114.41
C VAL A 27 64.56 -76.53 -113.45
N GLN A 28 64.25 -75.72 -112.43
CA GLN A 28 65.21 -75.32 -111.40
C GLN A 28 65.61 -76.50 -110.52
N ARG A 29 64.64 -77.31 -110.08
CA ARG A 29 64.89 -78.47 -109.22
C ARG A 29 65.63 -79.59 -109.96
N ILE A 30 65.32 -79.80 -111.23
CA ILE A 30 66.04 -80.72 -112.11
C ILE A 30 67.50 -80.29 -112.26
N ARG A 31 67.76 -78.99 -112.40
CA ARG A 31 69.12 -78.45 -112.45
C ARG A 31 69.88 -78.64 -111.13
N GLU A 32 69.20 -78.50 -110.00
CA GLU A 32 69.80 -78.75 -108.67
C GLU A 32 70.21 -80.22 -108.51
N VAL A 33 69.41 -81.16 -109.03
CA VAL A 33 69.74 -82.59 -109.02
C VAL A 33 70.90 -82.91 -109.98
N LEU A 34 70.93 -82.29 -111.16
CA LEU A 34 71.97 -82.54 -112.17
C LEU A 34 73.28 -81.76 -111.92
N GLY A 35 73.23 -80.67 -111.16
CA GLY A 35 74.38 -79.82 -110.82
C GLY A 35 74.98 -79.01 -111.98
N THR A 36 74.64 -79.31 -113.25
CA THR A 36 75.26 -78.69 -114.44
C THR A 36 74.25 -78.44 -115.56
N GLY A 37 74.70 -77.67 -116.57
CA GLY A 37 74.03 -77.29 -117.84
C GLY A 37 72.99 -76.15 -117.78
N SER A 38 72.63 -75.67 -118.97
CA SER A 38 71.84 -74.45 -119.19
C SER A 38 70.35 -74.69 -119.00
N PHE A 39 69.67 -73.73 -118.38
CA PHE A 39 68.22 -73.75 -118.17
C PHE A 39 67.42 -73.95 -119.46
N THR A 40 67.91 -73.43 -120.59
CA THR A 40 67.29 -73.61 -121.92
C THR A 40 67.27 -75.08 -122.34
N THR A 41 68.41 -75.76 -122.26
CA THR A 41 68.55 -77.19 -122.61
C THR A 41 67.75 -78.10 -121.68
N ILE A 42 67.77 -77.82 -120.36
CA ILE A 42 66.96 -78.57 -119.39
C ILE A 42 65.47 -78.34 -119.66
N SER A 43 65.05 -77.12 -119.99
CA SER A 43 63.65 -76.82 -120.30
C SER A 43 63.16 -77.53 -121.56
N GLU A 44 64.01 -77.66 -122.58
CA GLU A 44 63.70 -78.36 -123.83
C GLU A 44 63.53 -79.86 -123.58
N HIS A 45 64.47 -80.50 -122.89
CA HIS A 45 64.36 -81.91 -122.51
C HIS A 45 63.21 -82.17 -121.52
N PHE A 46 62.96 -81.28 -120.55
CA PHE A 46 61.84 -81.41 -119.63
C PHE A 46 60.48 -81.29 -120.33
N ARG A 47 60.40 -80.44 -121.36
CA ARG A 47 59.21 -80.31 -122.21
C ARG A 47 58.99 -81.58 -123.03
N ASN A 48 60.04 -82.14 -123.64
CA ASN A 48 59.96 -83.39 -124.38
C ASN A 48 59.52 -84.56 -123.49
N TRP A 49 60.02 -84.63 -122.24
CA TRP A 49 59.58 -85.64 -121.27
C TRP A 49 58.12 -85.50 -120.87
N ARG A 50 57.61 -84.27 -120.68
CA ARG A 50 56.17 -84.08 -120.44
C ARG A 50 55.33 -84.56 -121.62
N ILE A 51 55.75 -84.29 -122.84
CA ILE A 51 55.03 -84.72 -124.05
C ILE A 51 55.03 -86.26 -124.15
N GLU A 52 56.16 -86.93 -123.91
CA GLU A 52 56.25 -88.40 -123.89
C GLU A 52 55.40 -89.03 -122.78
N ARG A 53 55.36 -88.41 -121.58
CA ARG A 53 54.56 -88.91 -120.46
C ARG A 53 53.06 -88.72 -120.69
N GLU A 54 52.64 -87.60 -121.28
CA GLU A 54 51.24 -87.37 -121.64
C GLU A 54 50.79 -88.35 -122.74
N GLN A 55 51.66 -88.66 -123.72
CA GLN A 55 51.38 -89.67 -124.75
C GLN A 55 51.36 -91.12 -124.22
N ASN A 56 52.16 -91.45 -123.19
CA ASN A 56 52.16 -92.77 -122.55
C ASN A 56 51.16 -92.91 -121.38
N ARG A 57 50.37 -91.87 -121.06
CA ARG A 57 49.35 -91.92 -120.00
C ARG A 57 48.12 -92.77 -120.36
N ASP A 58 47.94 -93.05 -121.66
CA ASP A 58 46.82 -93.83 -122.21
C ASP A 58 47.15 -95.31 -122.48
N VAL A 59 48.24 -95.85 -121.90
CA VAL A 59 48.49 -97.29 -121.92
C VAL A 59 47.64 -97.96 -120.82
N PRO A 60 46.64 -98.78 -121.16
CA PRO A 60 45.84 -99.51 -120.17
C PRO A 60 46.73 -100.53 -119.44
N PRO A 61 46.46 -100.86 -118.16
CA PRO A 61 47.23 -101.87 -117.46
C PRO A 61 47.17 -103.22 -118.23
N PRO A 62 48.29 -103.96 -118.30
CA PRO A 62 48.39 -105.16 -119.14
C PRO A 62 47.36 -106.20 -118.72
N LYS A 63 46.57 -106.65 -119.71
CA LYS A 63 45.64 -107.77 -119.59
C LYS A 63 46.41 -109.01 -119.14
N GLY A 64 46.08 -109.50 -117.94
CA GLY A 64 46.66 -110.73 -117.41
C GLY A 64 46.49 -110.90 -115.91
N VAL A 65 45.44 -110.34 -115.31
CA VAL A 65 45.09 -110.64 -113.91
C VAL A 65 43.98 -111.71 -113.96
N PRO A 66 44.22 -112.94 -113.45
CA PRO A 66 43.20 -113.98 -113.36
C PRO A 66 41.87 -113.45 -112.79
N GLU A 67 40.72 -113.86 -113.34
CA GLU A 67 39.36 -113.47 -112.86
C GLU A 67 39.22 -113.63 -111.34
N VAL A 68 39.90 -114.64 -110.76
CA VAL A 68 39.95 -114.88 -109.31
C VAL A 68 40.50 -113.66 -108.55
N ILE A 69 41.56 -113.01 -109.04
CA ILE A 69 42.16 -111.85 -108.37
C ILE A 69 41.30 -110.60 -108.55
N VAL A 70 40.64 -110.44 -109.70
CA VAL A 70 39.68 -109.33 -109.92
C VAL A 70 38.48 -109.48 -108.99
N ASN A 71 37.94 -110.69 -108.84
CA ASN A 71 36.83 -110.95 -107.93
C ASN A 71 37.24 -110.73 -106.46
N VAL A 72 38.41 -111.23 -106.04
CA VAL A 72 38.94 -110.98 -104.69
C VAL A 72 39.17 -109.49 -104.43
N ALA A 73 39.70 -108.74 -105.41
CA ALA A 73 39.88 -107.30 -105.28
C ALA A 73 38.54 -106.54 -105.22
N THR A 74 37.52 -107.01 -105.94
CA THR A 74 36.18 -106.41 -105.95
C THR A 74 35.43 -106.70 -104.64
N GLU A 75 35.57 -107.92 -104.10
CA GLU A 75 35.03 -108.26 -102.78
C GLU A 75 35.76 -107.53 -101.66
N LEU A 76 37.08 -107.45 -101.71
CA LEU A 76 37.87 -106.66 -100.74
C LEU A 76 37.51 -105.18 -100.81
N TRP A 77 37.30 -104.62 -102.01
CA TRP A 77 36.83 -103.25 -102.19
C TRP A 77 35.42 -103.05 -101.62
N ARG A 78 34.52 -104.01 -101.84
CA ARG A 78 33.16 -103.99 -101.28
C ARG A 78 33.18 -104.07 -99.76
N GLU A 79 33.96 -104.98 -99.16
CA GLU A 79 34.14 -105.08 -97.72
C GLU A 79 34.77 -103.81 -97.14
N ALA A 80 35.78 -103.24 -97.81
CA ALA A 80 36.38 -101.96 -97.39
C ALA A 80 35.38 -100.81 -97.46
N GLN A 81 34.51 -100.79 -98.47
CA GLN A 81 33.47 -99.78 -98.62
C GLN A 81 32.32 -99.97 -97.61
N GLU A 82 31.95 -101.21 -97.30
CA GLU A 82 30.99 -101.55 -96.23
C GLU A 82 31.56 -101.18 -94.85
N ALA A 83 32.83 -101.49 -94.56
CA ALA A 83 33.52 -101.11 -93.33
C ALA A 83 33.68 -99.59 -93.19
N ALA A 84 34.02 -98.88 -94.28
CA ALA A 84 34.08 -97.42 -94.30
C ALA A 84 32.70 -96.80 -94.06
N ASN A 85 31.64 -97.34 -94.68
CA ASN A 85 30.26 -96.88 -94.46
C ASN A 85 29.81 -97.12 -93.02
N GLN A 86 30.12 -98.28 -92.43
CA GLN A 86 29.83 -98.58 -91.02
C GLN A 86 30.57 -97.62 -90.08
N ALA A 87 31.87 -97.37 -90.32
CA ALA A 87 32.63 -96.40 -89.56
C ALA A 87 32.03 -94.98 -89.70
N LEU A 88 31.60 -94.59 -90.90
CA LEU A 88 30.99 -93.29 -91.15
C LEU A 88 29.63 -93.14 -90.45
N VAL A 89 28.83 -94.20 -90.38
CA VAL A 89 27.59 -94.25 -89.59
C VAL A 89 27.90 -94.09 -88.09
N HIS A 90 28.86 -94.85 -87.55
CA HIS A 90 29.27 -94.71 -86.16
C HIS A 90 29.80 -93.30 -85.83
N TYR A 91 30.65 -92.72 -86.67
CA TYR A 91 31.12 -91.35 -86.50
C TYR A 91 29.98 -90.33 -86.53
N ARG A 92 28.97 -90.53 -87.38
CA ARG A 92 27.77 -89.67 -87.42
C ARG A 92 26.93 -89.82 -86.17
N GLU A 93 26.73 -91.04 -85.69
CA GLU A 93 26.00 -91.30 -84.45
C GLU A 93 26.72 -90.68 -83.25
N ASP A 94 28.03 -90.84 -83.14
CA ASP A 94 28.82 -90.26 -82.05
C ASP A 94 28.87 -88.74 -82.13
N ALA A 95 29.02 -88.16 -83.33
CA ALA A 95 28.93 -86.71 -83.53
C ALA A 95 27.53 -86.17 -83.18
N ASN A 96 26.46 -86.87 -83.58
CA ASN A 96 25.09 -86.50 -83.22
C ASN A 96 24.88 -86.57 -81.70
N ARG A 97 25.37 -87.61 -81.03
CA ARG A 97 25.33 -87.72 -79.56
C ARG A 97 26.09 -86.59 -78.88
N GLN A 98 27.27 -86.22 -79.39
CA GLN A 98 28.03 -85.08 -78.86
C GLN A 98 27.28 -83.77 -79.04
N VAL A 99 26.69 -83.53 -80.21
CA VAL A 99 25.86 -82.33 -80.46
C VAL A 99 24.64 -82.31 -79.55
N GLU A 100 23.93 -83.43 -79.39
CA GLU A 100 22.80 -83.53 -78.47
C GLU A 100 23.22 -83.26 -77.02
N SER A 101 24.34 -83.83 -76.57
CA SER A 101 24.87 -83.57 -75.21
C SER A 101 25.24 -82.10 -75.01
N ALA A 102 25.92 -81.48 -75.97
CA ALA A 102 26.30 -80.07 -75.91
C ALA A 102 25.07 -79.15 -75.95
N GLN A 103 24.03 -79.52 -76.70
CA GLN A 103 22.75 -78.79 -76.71
C GLN A 103 22.03 -78.90 -75.37
N GLN A 104 22.03 -80.08 -74.73
CA GLN A 104 21.47 -80.27 -73.39
C GLN A 104 22.23 -79.44 -72.35
N GLU A 105 23.57 -79.51 -72.34
CA GLU A 105 24.40 -78.71 -71.44
C GLU A 105 24.19 -77.20 -71.65
N ALA A 106 24.09 -76.74 -72.90
CA ALA A 106 23.80 -75.34 -73.21
C ALA A 106 22.40 -74.93 -72.74
N ALA A 107 21.40 -75.78 -72.90
CA ALA A 107 20.04 -75.54 -72.42
C ALA A 107 19.98 -75.48 -70.88
N GLU A 108 20.68 -76.38 -70.19
CA GLU A 108 20.80 -76.37 -68.74
C GLU A 108 21.53 -75.12 -68.24
N ALA A 109 22.62 -74.73 -68.89
CA ALA A 109 23.35 -73.50 -68.56
C ALA A 109 22.46 -72.26 -68.73
N LEU A 110 21.68 -72.18 -69.82
CA LEU A 110 20.73 -71.08 -70.05
C LEU A 110 19.61 -71.04 -69.00
N GLN A 111 19.11 -72.20 -68.55
CA GLN A 111 18.15 -72.24 -67.45
C GLN A 111 18.79 -71.79 -66.13
N GLN A 112 20.03 -72.16 -65.86
CA GLN A 112 20.75 -71.72 -64.67
C GLN A 112 20.99 -70.21 -64.68
N THR A 113 21.38 -69.62 -65.81
CA THR A 113 21.56 -68.16 -65.93
C THR A 113 20.24 -67.43 -65.76
N ALA A 114 19.16 -67.90 -66.40
CA ALA A 114 17.84 -67.30 -66.25
C ALA A 114 17.35 -67.35 -64.78
N ASN A 115 17.56 -68.47 -64.10
CA ASN A 115 17.23 -68.61 -62.68
C ASN A 115 18.09 -67.71 -61.78
N ALA A 116 19.37 -67.54 -62.11
CA ALA A 116 20.27 -66.64 -61.39
C ALA A 116 19.85 -65.17 -61.56
N GLU A 117 19.56 -64.75 -62.79
CA GLU A 117 19.07 -63.40 -63.11
C GLU A 117 17.76 -63.09 -62.37
N GLN A 118 16.82 -64.03 -62.33
CA GLN A 118 15.57 -63.87 -61.57
C GLN A 118 15.81 -63.73 -60.06
N ARG A 119 16.77 -64.46 -59.50
CA ARG A 119 17.14 -64.34 -58.07
C ARG A 119 17.81 -63.01 -57.80
N GLU A 120 18.72 -62.57 -58.66
CA GLU A 120 19.38 -61.27 -58.54
C GLU A 120 18.39 -60.12 -58.64
N SER A 121 17.44 -60.18 -59.58
CA SER A 121 16.40 -59.15 -59.70
C SER A 121 15.51 -59.10 -58.47
N ALA A 122 15.07 -60.27 -57.96
CA ALA A 122 14.27 -60.33 -56.74
C ALA A 122 15.03 -59.80 -55.52
N LEU A 123 16.30 -60.14 -55.36
CA LEU A 123 17.15 -59.62 -54.28
C LEU A 123 17.36 -58.11 -54.40
N ALA A 124 17.59 -57.60 -55.61
CA ALA A 124 17.74 -56.17 -55.85
C ALA A 124 16.47 -55.38 -55.52
N GLU A 125 15.29 -55.92 -55.87
CA GLU A 125 13.99 -55.34 -55.49
C GLU A 125 13.78 -55.35 -53.98
N HIS A 126 14.09 -56.47 -53.31
CA HIS A 126 14.03 -56.56 -51.86
C HIS A 126 14.95 -55.56 -51.18
N LEU A 127 16.20 -55.43 -51.65
CA LEU A 127 17.16 -54.45 -51.11
C LEU A 127 16.63 -53.02 -51.26
N ARG A 128 16.17 -52.64 -52.46
CA ARG A 128 15.56 -51.32 -52.69
C ARG A 128 14.37 -51.06 -51.78
N HIS A 129 13.51 -52.07 -51.57
CA HIS A 129 12.38 -51.92 -50.66
C HIS A 129 12.83 -51.72 -49.20
N THR A 130 13.84 -52.47 -48.76
CA THR A 130 14.39 -52.31 -47.40
C THR A 130 15.07 -50.96 -47.21
N GLU A 131 15.80 -50.46 -48.20
CA GLU A 131 16.43 -49.14 -48.18
C GLU A 131 15.38 -48.03 -48.07
N GLN A 132 14.32 -48.10 -48.89
CA GLN A 132 13.19 -47.17 -48.79
C GLN A 132 12.54 -47.21 -47.43
N ARG A 133 12.34 -48.40 -46.85
CA ARG A 133 11.75 -48.56 -45.51
C ARG A 133 12.66 -48.01 -44.41
N LEU A 134 13.98 -48.18 -44.54
CA LEU A 134 14.95 -47.59 -43.62
C LEU A 134 14.97 -46.06 -43.73
N GLU A 135 14.88 -45.51 -44.94
CA GLU A 135 14.77 -44.06 -45.14
C GLU A 135 13.50 -43.50 -44.52
N THR A 136 12.34 -44.14 -44.71
CA THR A 136 11.08 -43.68 -44.08
C THR A 136 11.18 -43.74 -42.56
N LEU A 137 11.71 -44.84 -42.01
CA LEU A 137 11.85 -45.01 -40.57
C LEU A 137 12.84 -44.01 -39.96
N ASN A 138 13.93 -43.70 -40.68
CA ASN A 138 14.88 -42.66 -40.26
C ASN A 138 14.24 -41.26 -40.29
N ARG A 139 13.40 -40.96 -41.28
CA ARG A 139 12.66 -39.69 -41.33
C ARG A 139 11.66 -39.57 -40.19
N GLU A 140 10.93 -40.65 -39.90
CA GLU A 140 9.99 -40.71 -38.76
C GLU A 140 10.72 -40.56 -37.42
N LEU A 141 11.84 -41.25 -37.25
CA LEU A 141 12.68 -41.13 -36.05
C LEU A 141 13.20 -39.70 -35.88
N ALA A 142 13.71 -39.08 -36.95
CA ALA A 142 14.17 -37.70 -36.93
C ALA A 142 13.02 -36.72 -36.58
N ALA A 143 11.83 -36.92 -37.15
CA ALA A 143 10.65 -36.11 -36.84
C ALA A 143 10.20 -36.28 -35.37
N SER A 144 10.22 -37.51 -34.85
CA SER A 144 9.91 -37.79 -33.44
C SER A 144 10.94 -37.17 -32.50
N GLN A 145 12.24 -37.24 -32.81
CA GLN A 145 13.28 -36.61 -32.00
C GLN A 145 13.18 -35.08 -32.03
N ALA A 146 12.84 -34.50 -33.19
CA ALA A 146 12.62 -33.07 -33.31
C ALA A 146 11.42 -32.60 -32.47
N SER A 147 10.30 -33.33 -32.51
CA SER A 147 9.13 -33.01 -31.70
C SER A 147 9.40 -33.20 -30.21
N GLU A 148 10.11 -34.26 -29.81
CA GLU A 148 10.53 -34.46 -28.42
C GLU A 148 11.38 -33.31 -27.90
N ARG A 149 12.38 -32.85 -28.67
CA ARG A 149 13.19 -31.68 -28.32
C ARG A 149 12.34 -30.41 -28.21
N GLN A 150 11.38 -30.21 -29.10
CA GLN A 150 10.46 -29.08 -29.03
C GLN A 150 9.61 -29.12 -27.75
N TRP A 151 9.05 -30.28 -27.40
CA TRP A 151 8.27 -30.45 -26.18
C TRP A 151 9.13 -30.27 -24.92
N GLN A 152 10.36 -30.75 -24.92
CA GLN A 152 11.32 -30.51 -23.83
C GLN A 152 11.61 -29.01 -23.65
N GLN A 153 11.86 -28.29 -24.75
CA GLN A 153 12.06 -26.83 -24.71
C GLN A 153 10.82 -26.09 -24.20
N GLN A 154 9.63 -26.45 -24.67
CA GLN A 154 8.38 -25.86 -24.19
C GLN A 154 8.11 -26.17 -22.72
N ALA A 155 8.39 -27.39 -22.27
CA ALA A 155 8.27 -27.77 -20.86
C ALA A 155 9.27 -27.00 -19.99
N GLU A 156 10.49 -26.77 -20.46
CA GLU A 156 11.49 -25.99 -19.75
C GLU A 156 11.11 -24.51 -19.68
N GLN A 157 10.61 -23.92 -20.78
CA GLN A 157 10.05 -22.56 -20.79
C GLN A 157 8.88 -22.43 -19.81
N ALA A 158 7.91 -23.36 -19.85
CA ALA A 158 6.78 -23.36 -18.95
C ALA A 158 7.20 -23.49 -17.47
N ASN A 159 8.22 -24.30 -17.18
CA ASN A 159 8.80 -24.41 -15.83
C ASN A 159 9.50 -23.12 -15.38
N GLN A 160 10.22 -22.44 -16.29
CA GLN A 160 10.83 -21.14 -15.99
C GLN A 160 9.77 -20.08 -15.71
N ASP A 161 8.71 -20.03 -16.52
CA ASP A 161 7.61 -19.09 -16.32
C ASP A 161 6.83 -19.39 -15.05
N ALA A 162 6.57 -20.66 -14.73
CA ALA A 162 5.97 -21.07 -13.46
C ALA A 162 6.80 -20.61 -12.26
N LYS A 163 8.14 -20.77 -12.31
CA LYS A 163 9.05 -20.27 -11.25
C LYS A 163 9.01 -18.74 -11.15
N ARG A 164 8.97 -18.02 -12.27
CA ARG A 164 8.83 -16.55 -12.28
C ARG A 164 7.51 -16.10 -11.66
N TYR A 165 6.40 -16.74 -12.01
CA TYR A 165 5.09 -16.42 -11.42
C TYR A 165 5.04 -16.75 -9.93
N GLN A 166 5.65 -17.85 -9.49
CA GLN A 166 5.78 -18.16 -8.06
C GLN A 166 6.58 -17.08 -7.33
N GLN A 167 7.70 -16.63 -7.88
CA GLN A 167 8.49 -15.54 -7.30
C GLN A 167 7.69 -14.24 -7.20
N LEU A 168 7.00 -13.84 -8.28
CA LEU A 168 6.12 -12.66 -8.29
C LEU A 168 4.99 -12.78 -7.26
N LEU A 169 4.40 -13.97 -7.11
CA LEU A 169 3.37 -14.22 -6.10
C LEU A 169 3.93 -14.03 -4.70
N THR A 170 5.07 -14.65 -4.37
CA THR A 170 5.71 -14.49 -3.05
C THR A 170 6.12 -13.05 -2.75
N GLN A 171 6.59 -12.30 -3.76
CA GLN A 171 6.88 -10.87 -3.63
C GLN A 171 5.61 -10.09 -3.33
N SER A 172 4.54 -10.33 -4.08
CA SER A 172 3.25 -9.65 -3.87
C SER A 172 2.63 -9.98 -2.50
N GLU A 173 2.76 -11.22 -2.03
CA GLU A 173 2.33 -11.62 -0.68
C GLU A 173 3.15 -10.93 0.41
N HIS A 174 4.46 -10.80 0.22
CA HIS A 174 5.33 -10.05 1.14
C HIS A 174 4.99 -8.57 1.15
N ASP A 175 4.76 -7.96 -0.01
CA ASP A 175 4.36 -6.56 -0.13
C ASP A 175 3.03 -6.31 0.58
N VAL A 176 2.02 -7.16 0.35
CA VAL A 176 0.73 -7.08 1.04
C VAL A 176 0.87 -7.28 2.55
N ALA A 177 1.71 -8.21 3.00
CA ALA A 177 1.98 -8.40 4.43
C ALA A 177 2.62 -7.15 5.05
N SER A 178 3.63 -6.57 4.39
CA SER A 178 4.31 -5.36 4.86
C SER A 178 3.38 -4.14 4.89
N LEU A 179 2.48 -4.00 3.90
CA LEU A 179 1.47 -2.94 3.87
C LEU A 179 0.44 -3.11 4.99
N LYS A 180 0.02 -4.35 5.27
CA LYS A 180 -0.89 -4.64 6.39
C LYS A 180 -0.23 -4.30 7.73
N GLU A 181 1.02 -4.68 7.93
CA GLU A 181 1.77 -4.37 9.16
C GLU A 181 1.88 -2.86 9.36
N ARG A 182 2.31 -2.10 8.34
CA ARG A 182 2.33 -0.63 8.36
C ARG A 182 0.97 -0.03 8.67
N PHE A 183 -0.09 -0.54 8.03
CA PHE A 183 -1.44 -0.05 8.29
C PHE A 183 -1.90 -0.31 9.73
N THR A 184 -1.58 -1.48 10.29
CA THR A 184 -1.89 -1.79 11.70
C THR A 184 -1.09 -0.92 12.66
N GLU A 185 0.20 -0.67 12.38
CA GLU A 185 1.03 0.24 13.16
C GLU A 185 0.50 1.67 13.12
N GLU A 186 0.15 2.19 11.94
CA GLU A 186 -0.45 3.53 11.79
C GLU A 186 -1.78 3.64 12.57
N LEU A 187 -2.61 2.60 12.54
CA LEU A 187 -3.88 2.59 13.25
C LEU A 187 -3.67 2.56 14.77
N GLN A 188 -2.72 1.76 15.26
CA GLN A 188 -2.34 1.74 16.68
C GLN A 188 -1.75 3.07 17.13
N GLN A 189 -0.87 3.68 16.33
CA GLN A 189 -0.29 5.00 16.63
C GLN A 189 -1.38 6.08 16.69
N ARG A 190 -2.35 6.06 15.76
CA ARG A 190 -3.49 6.97 15.80
C ARG A 190 -4.34 6.73 17.05
N GLN A 191 -4.66 5.48 17.39
CA GLN A 191 -5.42 5.15 18.59
C GLN A 191 -4.71 5.63 19.86
N ALA A 192 -3.42 5.34 20.02
CA ALA A 192 -2.63 5.80 21.16
C ALA A 192 -2.59 7.34 21.24
N ALA A 193 -2.45 8.03 20.11
CA ALA A 193 -2.49 9.50 20.09
C ALA A 193 -3.87 10.05 20.48
N TRP A 194 -4.96 9.39 20.08
CA TRP A 194 -6.32 9.74 20.49
C TRP A 194 -6.55 9.51 21.98
N GLU A 195 -6.14 8.36 22.51
CA GLU A 195 -6.22 8.04 23.94
C GLU A 195 -5.43 9.04 24.79
N GLN A 196 -4.22 9.42 24.35
CA GLN A 196 -3.43 10.45 25.03
C GLN A 196 -4.14 11.80 25.03
N ARG A 197 -4.76 12.20 23.91
CA ARG A 197 -5.54 13.45 23.84
C ARG A 197 -6.75 13.39 24.75
N LEU A 198 -7.47 12.26 24.77
CA LEU A 198 -8.62 12.07 25.64
C LEU A 198 -8.22 12.19 27.11
N ALA A 199 -7.16 11.47 27.53
CA ALA A 199 -6.64 11.54 28.89
C ALA A 199 -6.18 12.97 29.28
N GLN A 200 -5.58 13.72 28.36
CA GLN A 200 -5.22 15.12 28.59
C GLN A 200 -6.46 16.01 28.78
N GLU A 201 -7.50 15.82 27.98
CA GLU A 201 -8.76 16.57 28.12
C GLU A 201 -9.51 16.18 29.40
N GLU A 202 -9.54 14.90 29.77
CA GLU A 202 -10.07 14.42 31.05
C GLU A 202 -9.33 15.07 32.22
N GLN A 203 -7.98 15.06 32.22
CA GLN A 203 -7.18 15.71 33.25
C GLN A 203 -7.44 17.23 33.31
N ARG A 204 -7.61 17.89 32.16
CA ARG A 204 -7.97 19.32 32.10
C ARG A 204 -9.34 19.58 32.69
N ASN A 205 -10.31 18.72 32.40
CA ASN A 205 -11.66 18.80 32.94
C ASN A 205 -11.67 18.56 34.45
N GLU A 206 -11.02 17.51 34.95
CA GLU A 206 -10.86 17.24 36.37
C GLU A 206 -10.19 18.41 37.10
N ALA A 207 -9.13 18.99 36.50
CA ALA A 207 -8.47 20.17 37.06
C ALA A 207 -9.37 21.42 37.05
N ALA A 208 -10.21 21.59 36.02
CA ALA A 208 -11.17 22.69 35.95
C ALA A 208 -12.30 22.51 36.98
N GLU A 209 -12.85 21.31 37.11
CA GLU A 209 -13.86 20.94 38.10
C GLU A 209 -13.31 21.12 39.52
N GLY A 210 -12.08 20.67 39.78
CA GLY A 210 -11.41 20.88 41.06
C GLY A 210 -11.22 22.37 41.41
N LYS A 211 -10.86 23.21 40.42
CA LYS A 211 -10.79 24.67 40.61
C LYS A 211 -12.15 25.29 40.90
N LEU A 212 -13.20 24.86 40.20
CA LEU A 212 -14.57 25.34 40.44
C LEU A 212 -15.07 24.92 41.82
N MET A 213 -14.79 23.69 42.24
CA MET A 213 -15.11 23.21 43.57
C MET A 213 -14.38 24.03 44.65
N ALA A 214 -13.09 24.28 44.47
CA ALA A 214 -12.33 25.13 45.37
C ALA A 214 -12.91 26.56 45.45
N LEU A 215 -13.29 27.16 44.32
CA LEU A 215 -13.95 28.48 44.29
C LEU A 215 -15.32 28.46 44.98
N LEU A 216 -16.10 27.39 44.82
CA LEU A 216 -17.37 27.22 45.52
C LEU A 216 -17.17 27.10 47.03
N ASP A 217 -16.14 26.37 47.47
CA ASP A 217 -15.81 26.24 48.88
C ASP A 217 -15.30 27.55 49.46
N THR A 218 -14.47 28.33 48.73
CA THR A 218 -14.08 29.67 49.17
C THR A 218 -15.29 30.59 49.26
N LEU A 219 -16.19 30.61 48.27
CA LEU A 219 -17.42 31.40 48.31
C LEU A 219 -18.35 30.99 49.47
N ARG A 220 -18.45 29.69 49.76
CA ARG A 220 -19.20 29.19 50.93
C ARG A 220 -18.57 29.64 52.24
N GLN A 221 -17.25 29.60 52.35
CA GLN A 221 -16.52 30.08 53.52
C GLN A 221 -16.68 31.59 53.69
N GLU A 222 -16.55 32.37 52.62
CA GLU A 222 -16.78 33.81 52.61
C GLU A 222 -18.21 34.14 53.05
N ARG A 223 -19.24 33.52 52.47
CA ARG A 223 -20.64 33.69 52.91
C ARG A 223 -20.84 33.33 54.38
N ALA A 224 -20.28 32.21 54.84
CA ALA A 224 -20.40 31.81 56.25
C ALA A 224 -19.68 32.79 57.19
N GLN A 225 -18.56 33.39 56.76
CA GLN A 225 -17.87 34.43 57.52
C GLN A 225 -18.68 35.73 57.54
N GLU A 226 -19.25 36.14 56.41
CA GLU A 226 -20.15 37.30 56.31
C GLU A 226 -21.39 37.13 57.19
N GLU A 227 -22.06 35.97 57.12
CA GLU A 227 -23.21 35.64 57.98
C GLU A 227 -22.86 35.70 59.46
N LYS A 228 -21.72 35.11 59.86
CA LYS A 228 -21.24 35.21 61.25
C LYS A 228 -20.91 36.65 61.65
N ALA A 229 -20.34 37.44 60.76
CA ALA A 229 -20.03 38.85 61.02
C ALA A 229 -21.32 39.68 61.17
N LEU A 230 -22.32 39.45 60.33
CA LEU A 230 -23.64 40.08 60.43
C LEU A 230 -24.37 39.67 61.71
N GLN A 231 -24.37 38.37 62.07
CA GLN A 231 -24.94 37.89 63.34
C GLN A 231 -24.28 38.56 64.55
N LYS A 232 -22.94 38.68 64.55
CA LYS A 232 -22.23 39.41 65.61
C LYS A 232 -22.62 40.88 65.67
N ARG A 233 -22.77 41.56 64.53
CA ARG A 233 -23.23 42.96 64.48
C ARG A 233 -24.67 43.10 64.99
N LEU A 234 -25.57 42.18 64.63
CA LEU A 234 -26.95 42.16 65.13
C LEU A 234 -26.98 41.99 66.65
N LEU A 235 -26.24 41.02 67.19
CA LEU A 235 -26.12 40.85 68.65
C LEU A 235 -25.55 42.10 69.34
N GLN A 236 -24.57 42.76 68.74
CA GLN A 236 -24.05 44.04 69.27
C GLN A 236 -25.10 45.16 69.23
N PHE A 237 -25.91 45.23 68.17
CA PHE A 237 -27.01 46.19 68.09
C PHE A 237 -28.12 45.88 69.09
N GLU A 238 -28.48 44.61 69.28
CA GLU A 238 -29.45 44.15 70.30
C GLU A 238 -28.95 44.49 71.71
N GLN A 239 -27.68 44.22 72.02
CA GLN A 239 -27.09 44.59 73.31
C GLN A 239 -27.08 46.11 73.53
N ARG A 240 -26.78 46.90 72.49
CA ARG A 240 -26.86 48.37 72.54
C ARG A 240 -28.28 48.87 72.70
N SER A 241 -29.26 48.26 72.01
CA SER A 241 -30.67 48.63 72.19
C SER A 241 -31.16 48.28 73.59
N ASP A 242 -30.75 47.14 74.15
CA ASP A 242 -31.07 46.75 75.52
C ASP A 242 -30.43 47.68 76.55
N SER A 243 -29.17 48.09 76.35
CA SER A 243 -28.51 49.05 77.24
C SER A 243 -29.19 50.42 77.17
N LEU A 244 -29.50 50.92 75.97
CA LEU A 244 -30.24 52.17 75.78
C LEU A 244 -31.65 52.07 76.34
N ALA A 245 -32.33 50.93 76.23
CA ALA A 245 -33.65 50.71 76.81
C ALA A 245 -33.58 50.74 78.35
N LYS A 246 -32.56 50.13 78.96
CA LYS A 246 -32.30 50.22 80.41
C LYS A 246 -31.98 51.64 80.84
N GLU A 247 -31.13 52.36 80.12
CA GLU A 247 -30.85 53.77 80.38
C GLU A 247 -32.11 54.63 80.28
N LEU A 248 -32.95 54.42 79.26
CA LEU A 248 -34.23 55.09 79.12
C LEU A 248 -35.19 54.75 80.26
N GLN A 249 -35.24 53.50 80.72
CA GLN A 249 -36.01 53.11 81.90
C GLN A 249 -35.51 53.84 83.15
N LEU A 250 -34.20 53.82 83.43
CA LEU A 250 -33.61 54.55 84.55
C LEU A 250 -33.89 56.06 84.46
N LYS A 251 -33.80 56.66 83.26
CA LYS A 251 -34.15 58.07 83.05
C LYS A 251 -35.64 58.32 83.27
N LYS A 252 -36.53 57.42 82.85
CA LYS A 252 -37.97 57.50 83.14
C LYS A 252 -38.24 57.39 84.63
N ASP A 253 -37.60 56.46 85.33
CA ASP A 253 -37.77 56.26 86.77
C ASP A 253 -37.25 57.47 87.56
N THR A 254 -36.08 58.00 87.20
CA THR A 254 -35.56 59.25 87.80
C THR A 254 -36.46 60.45 87.51
N LEU A 255 -37.01 60.57 86.30
CA LEU A 255 -37.99 61.62 85.98
C LEU A 255 -39.26 61.46 86.79
N GLN A 256 -39.78 60.25 86.97
CA GLN A 256 -40.91 59.97 87.84
C GLN A 256 -40.59 60.35 89.29
N HIS A 257 -39.39 60.03 89.78
CA HIS A 257 -38.95 60.44 91.10
C HIS A 257 -38.89 61.97 91.24
N TYR A 258 -38.28 62.67 90.28
CA TYR A 258 -38.27 64.14 90.25
C TYR A 258 -39.67 64.75 90.12
N GLN A 259 -40.60 64.10 89.43
CA GLN A 259 -42.00 64.54 89.34
C GLN A 259 -42.71 64.39 90.69
N LEU A 260 -42.54 63.25 91.36
CA LEU A 260 -43.05 63.03 92.72
C LEU A 260 -42.45 64.04 93.71
N ASP A 261 -41.13 64.23 93.68
CA ASP A 261 -40.43 65.21 94.51
C ASP A 261 -40.94 66.63 94.22
N ASN A 262 -41.05 67.03 92.96
CA ASN A 262 -41.63 68.34 92.61
C ASN A 262 -43.07 68.48 93.10
N SER A 263 -43.91 67.45 92.98
CA SER A 263 -45.27 67.49 93.52
C SER A 263 -45.29 67.62 95.05
N SER A 264 -44.35 66.97 95.76
CA SER A 264 -44.22 67.07 97.20
C SER A 264 -43.72 68.46 97.63
N LEU A 265 -42.79 69.04 96.87
CA LEU A 265 -42.31 70.41 97.07
C LEU A 265 -43.42 71.42 96.76
N GLN A 266 -44.22 71.22 95.71
CA GLN A 266 -45.40 72.03 95.41
C GLN A 266 -46.41 71.97 96.55
N GLN A 267 -46.74 70.77 97.06
CA GLN A 267 -47.59 70.63 98.24
C GLN A 267 -47.01 71.37 99.45
N ARG A 268 -45.68 71.32 99.64
CA ARG A 268 -45.01 72.04 100.72
C ARG A 268 -45.04 73.56 100.55
N ILE A 269 -44.91 74.04 99.32
CA ILE A 269 -45.08 75.46 98.99
C ILE A 269 -46.52 75.88 99.25
N ASP A 270 -47.53 75.12 98.79
CA ASP A 270 -48.94 75.40 99.05
C ASP A 270 -49.25 75.43 100.56
N GLU A 271 -48.68 74.51 101.35
CA GLU A 271 -48.77 74.53 102.82
C GLU A 271 -48.16 75.80 103.41
N LEU A 272 -46.96 76.19 102.95
CA LEU A 272 -46.28 77.42 103.40
C LEU A 272 -47.01 78.69 102.94
N GLU A 273 -47.64 78.69 101.78
CA GLU A 273 -48.48 79.77 101.28
C GLU A 273 -49.75 79.89 102.10
N ARG A 274 -50.43 78.78 102.41
CA ARG A 274 -51.57 78.76 103.34
C ARG A 274 -51.17 79.26 104.72
N ASN A 275 -50.02 78.85 105.24
CA ASN A 275 -49.48 79.35 106.50
C ASN A 275 -49.12 80.84 106.42
N ASN A 276 -48.62 81.33 105.28
CA ASN A 276 -48.38 82.76 105.08
C ASN A 276 -49.68 83.55 105.01
N ILE A 277 -50.72 83.03 104.36
CA ILE A 277 -52.04 83.66 104.30
C ILE A 277 -52.63 83.72 105.71
N SER A 278 -52.61 82.63 106.47
CA SER A 278 -53.10 82.63 107.85
C SER A 278 -52.28 83.56 108.76
N LEU A 279 -50.95 83.61 108.60
CA LEU A 279 -50.11 84.59 109.32
C LEU A 279 -50.41 86.03 108.89
N LYS A 280 -50.70 86.29 107.61
CA LYS A 280 -51.10 87.61 107.12
C LYS A 280 -52.48 88.01 107.64
N GLU A 281 -53.42 87.07 107.74
CA GLU A 281 -54.74 87.27 108.35
C GLU A 281 -54.61 87.56 109.85
N LEU A 282 -53.76 86.81 110.56
CA LEU A 282 -53.44 87.10 111.96
C LEU A 282 -52.74 88.45 112.11
N HIS A 283 -51.84 88.80 111.19
CA HIS A 283 -51.18 90.10 111.21
C HIS A 283 -52.19 91.23 110.96
N SER A 284 -53.09 91.09 109.98
CA SER A 284 -54.10 92.11 109.69
C SER A 284 -55.17 92.22 110.78
N SER A 285 -55.53 91.12 111.46
CA SER A 285 -56.40 91.18 112.62
C SER A 285 -55.73 91.90 113.79
N LEU A 286 -54.45 91.59 114.08
CA LEU A 286 -53.66 92.30 115.10
C LEU A 286 -53.49 93.78 114.73
N GLN A 287 -53.28 94.09 113.45
CA GLN A 287 -53.15 95.46 112.96
C GLN A 287 -54.47 96.22 113.07
N SER A 288 -55.62 95.59 112.82
CA SER A 288 -56.94 96.16 113.08
C SER A 288 -57.21 96.39 114.56
N GLU A 289 -56.78 95.49 115.44
CA GLU A 289 -56.85 95.68 116.89
C GLU A 289 -55.98 96.86 117.35
N LEU A 290 -54.79 97.00 116.75
CA LEU A 290 -53.86 98.08 117.04
C LEU A 290 -54.36 99.44 116.52
N ASP A 291 -54.96 99.48 115.33
CA ASP A 291 -55.59 100.66 114.75
C ASP A 291 -56.83 101.09 115.56
N LYS A 292 -57.62 100.14 116.07
CA LYS A 292 -58.73 100.44 116.99
C LYS A 292 -58.22 101.04 118.31
N ALA A 293 -57.10 100.52 118.84
CA ALA A 293 -56.46 101.06 120.03
C ALA A 293 -55.90 102.48 119.79
N HIS A 294 -55.32 102.73 118.62
CA HIS A 294 -54.83 104.06 118.23
C HIS A 294 -55.97 105.07 118.00
N GLN A 295 -57.08 104.66 117.39
CA GLN A 295 -58.26 105.53 117.23
C GLN A 295 -58.92 105.86 118.58
N ALA A 296 -58.91 104.94 119.55
CA ALA A 296 -59.39 105.20 120.91
C ALA A 296 -58.51 106.23 121.64
N LEU A 297 -57.19 106.17 121.45
CA LEU A 297 -56.24 107.15 121.98
C LEU A 297 -56.37 108.53 121.31
N GLU A 298 -56.60 108.60 120.00
CA GLU A 298 -56.84 109.86 119.29
C GLU A 298 -58.16 110.54 119.69
N GLN A 299 -59.21 109.76 120.00
CA GLN A 299 -60.46 110.32 120.53
C GLN A 299 -60.28 110.89 121.95
N GLN A 300 -59.42 110.30 122.77
CA GLN A 300 -59.04 110.87 124.08
C GLN A 300 -58.18 112.14 123.94
N HIS A 301 -57.31 112.23 122.93
CA HIS A 301 -56.53 113.45 122.67
C HIS A 301 -57.38 114.61 122.13
N LYS A 302 -58.41 114.34 121.30
CA LYS A 302 -59.30 115.38 120.77
C LYS A 302 -60.24 115.98 121.82
N THR A 303 -60.61 115.23 122.85
CA THR A 303 -61.40 115.74 123.98
C THR A 303 -60.56 116.62 124.91
N ALA A 304 -59.29 116.26 125.16
CA ALA A 304 -58.36 117.08 125.94
C ALA A 304 -58.02 118.44 125.28
N LEU A 305 -57.90 118.49 123.95
CA LEU A 305 -57.63 119.73 123.20
C LEU A 305 -58.85 120.68 123.09
N GLN A 306 -60.06 120.16 123.28
CA GLN A 306 -61.27 121.00 123.36
C GLN A 306 -61.40 121.68 124.72
N ASP A 307 -60.91 121.06 125.79
CA ASP A 307 -60.89 121.63 127.15
C ASP A 307 -59.81 122.71 127.33
N GLU A 308 -58.65 122.62 126.65
CA GLU A 308 -57.59 123.64 126.67
C GLU A 308 -57.95 124.92 125.87
N ASN A 309 -58.65 124.78 124.73
CA ASN A 309 -59.07 125.93 123.91
C ASN A 309 -60.19 126.76 124.57
N TRP A 310 -61.03 126.14 125.41
CA TRP A 310 -62.02 126.86 126.21
C TRP A 310 -61.37 127.73 127.31
N GLN A 311 -60.23 127.31 127.85
CA GLN A 311 -59.48 128.06 128.88
C GLN A 311 -58.71 129.26 128.30
N GLN A 312 -58.28 129.23 127.04
CA GLN A 312 -57.58 130.36 126.40
C GLN A 312 -58.50 131.51 125.97
N GLN A 313 -59.77 131.25 125.67
CA GLN A 313 -60.74 132.29 125.29
C GLN A 313 -61.24 133.15 126.47
N LEU A 314 -61.10 132.69 127.71
CA LEU A 314 -61.46 133.44 128.93
C LEU A 314 -60.37 134.43 129.38
N TRP A 315 -59.10 134.17 129.05
CA TRP A 315 -57.96 135.02 129.42
C TRP A 315 -57.84 136.27 128.54
N GLN A 316 -58.09 136.15 127.23
CA GLN A 316 -58.05 137.28 126.30
C GLN A 316 -59.19 138.30 126.51
N ARG A 317 -60.26 137.91 127.22
CA ARG A 317 -61.40 138.79 127.55
C ARG A 317 -61.18 139.62 128.83
N MET A 318 -60.19 139.26 129.66
CA MET A 318 -59.80 140.03 130.86
C MET A 318 -58.67 141.05 130.61
N GLU A 319 -57.76 140.82 129.66
CA GLU A 319 -56.71 141.80 129.30
C GLU A 319 -57.26 143.02 128.51
N ALA A 320 -58.39 142.87 127.81
CA ALA A 320 -59.03 143.95 127.06
C ALA A 320 -59.70 145.05 127.93
N LEU A 321 -59.86 144.83 129.24
CA LEU A 321 -60.50 145.79 130.17
C LEU A 321 -59.50 146.55 131.06
N GLN A 322 -58.21 146.21 131.05
CA GLN A 322 -57.24 146.75 132.00
C GLN A 322 -56.19 147.70 131.39
N ALA A 323 -56.19 147.89 130.05
CA ALA A 323 -55.30 148.83 129.36
C ALA A 323 -55.93 150.19 129.03
N GLN A 324 -57.17 150.48 129.47
CA GLN A 324 -57.86 151.75 129.18
C GLN A 324 -57.80 152.85 130.26
N LEU A 325 -57.13 152.66 131.41
CA LEU A 325 -57.08 153.72 132.44
C LEU A 325 -55.77 153.75 133.21
N THR A 326 -54.72 154.38 132.67
CA THR A 326 -53.85 155.38 133.37
C THR A 326 -52.49 155.58 132.67
N ALA A 327 -52.45 156.44 131.64
CA ALA A 327 -51.38 157.44 131.42
C ALA A 327 -51.72 158.31 130.20
N LEU A 328 -52.65 159.24 130.39
CA LEU A 328 -52.69 160.54 129.71
C LEU A 328 -52.55 161.58 130.85
N PRO A 329 -52.00 162.80 130.66
CA PRO A 329 -52.31 163.61 129.48
C PRO A 329 -51.25 164.62 129.01
N GLU A 330 -51.31 164.96 127.72
CA GLU A 330 -51.30 166.35 127.28
C GLU A 330 -52.39 166.51 126.21
N THR A 331 -52.94 167.71 126.17
CA THR A 331 -54.34 168.00 125.87
C THR A 331 -54.54 168.83 124.61
N LEU A 332 -55.67 168.54 123.95
CA LEU A 332 -56.52 169.43 123.14
C LEU A 332 -56.11 169.80 121.71
N SER A 333 -56.93 169.22 120.80
CA SER A 333 -57.53 169.72 119.55
C SER A 333 -57.25 168.73 118.40
N SER A 334 -58.19 168.25 117.60
CA SER A 334 -59.49 168.75 117.13
C SER A 334 -60.26 167.49 116.65
N GLN A 335 -61.52 167.26 117.04
CA GLN A 335 -62.73 167.80 116.42
C GLN A 335 -63.20 166.94 115.23
N GLU A 336 -64.53 166.76 115.17
CA GLU A 336 -65.33 166.14 114.10
C GLU A 336 -65.42 164.60 114.15
N LYS A 337 -66.58 163.97 114.00
CA LYS A 337 -68.01 164.31 114.02
C LYS A 337 -68.73 163.00 113.67
N GLU A 338 -70.00 162.90 114.06
CA GLU A 338 -71.04 162.17 113.31
C GLU A 338 -70.82 160.68 113.00
N ASP A 339 -71.57 159.82 113.67
CA ASP A 339 -72.76 159.14 113.10
C ASP A 339 -72.99 157.84 113.86
N ASN A 340 -74.07 157.72 114.64
CA ASN A 340 -75.46 157.52 114.25
C ASN A 340 -75.81 156.03 114.54
N PRO A 341 -77.04 155.73 114.99
CA PRO A 341 -77.42 154.49 115.64
C PRO A 341 -78.06 153.52 114.62
N PRO A 342 -79.33 153.11 114.76
CA PRO A 342 -79.91 152.02 115.54
C PRO A 342 -80.49 150.92 114.61
N ASN A 343 -81.38 150.13 115.19
CA ASN A 343 -82.62 149.63 114.61
C ASN A 343 -82.61 148.32 113.81
N GLU A 344 -83.54 147.49 114.28
CA GLU A 344 -84.46 146.62 113.53
C GLU A 344 -83.88 145.44 112.73
#